data_AF-A0A1S0TGF0-F1
#
_entry.id   AF-A0A1S0TGF0-F1
#
_cell.length_a   1.000
_cell.length_b   1.000
_cell.length_c   1.000
_cell.angle_alpha   90.00
_cell.angle_beta   90.00
_cell.angle_gamma   90.00
#
_symmetry.space_group_name_H-M   'P 1'
#
loop_
_entity.id
_entity.type
_entity.pdbx_description
1 polymer ?
#
loop_
_entity_poly.entity_id
_entity_poly.type
_entity_poly.pdbx_seq_one_letter_code
_entity_poly.pdbx_strand_id
1 'polypeptide(L)'
;MWQNVMRGAEDQFDKHSLKHLDFLNEPYDYSSIMHYGPYAFSGNGRRTIIALKPGADKMGQRTSLSEIDVRKINKLYSCSRKTSPKIINEISIGDNADVTRPVVPLKVRFFR
;
A
#
# COMPACT_ATOMS: atom_id res chain seq x y z
N MET A 1 -5.60 -23.25 -5.95
CA MET A 1 -4.39 -23.67 -5.22
C MET A 1 -4.59 -23.63 -3.70
N TRP A 2 -5.83 -23.73 -3.22
CA TRP A 2 -6.14 -23.75 -1.78
C TRP A 2 -5.47 -24.92 -1.04
N GLN A 3 -5.24 -26.04 -1.72
CA GLN A 3 -4.50 -27.19 -1.18
C GLN A 3 -3.05 -26.89 -0.74
N ASN A 4 -2.46 -25.76 -1.16
CA ASN A 4 -1.11 -25.36 -0.75
C ASN A 4 -1.14 -24.48 0.52
N VAL A 5 -2.29 -23.93 0.89
CA VAL A 5 -2.45 -23.10 2.08
C VAL A 5 -2.40 -24.00 3.32
N MET A 6 -1.67 -23.56 4.34
CA MET A 6 -1.62 -24.26 5.62
C MET A 6 -3.00 -24.27 6.27
N ARG A 7 -3.37 -25.40 6.90
CA ARG A 7 -4.67 -25.54 7.57
C ARG A 7 -4.83 -24.46 8.65
N GLY A 8 -5.96 -23.76 8.62
CA GLY A 8 -6.29 -22.68 9.57
C GLY A 8 -5.82 -21.29 9.16
N ALA A 9 -5.22 -21.12 7.97
CA ALA A 9 -4.83 -19.81 7.42
C ALA A 9 -5.63 -19.43 6.17
N GLU A 10 -6.75 -20.10 5.92
CA GLU A 10 -7.61 -19.85 4.75
C GLU A 10 -8.21 -18.43 4.79
N ASP A 11 -8.53 -17.94 5.98
CA ASP A 11 -9.05 -16.60 6.27
C ASP A 11 -8.10 -15.47 5.80
N GLN A 12 -6.80 -15.72 5.75
CA GLN A 12 -5.79 -14.76 5.28
C GLN A 12 -5.94 -14.39 3.80
N PHE A 13 -6.73 -15.15 3.05
CA PHE A 13 -7.01 -14.94 1.63
C PHE A 13 -8.46 -14.51 1.36
N ASP A 14 -9.24 -14.27 2.41
CA ASP A 14 -10.61 -13.78 2.26
C ASP A 14 -10.62 -12.38 1.64
N LYS A 15 -11.52 -12.19 0.68
CA LYS A 15 -11.66 -10.91 -0.01
C LYS A 15 -12.52 -9.96 0.81
N HIS A 16 -12.00 -8.78 1.09
CA HIS A 16 -12.82 -7.72 1.67
C HIS A 16 -13.90 -7.25 0.72
N SER A 17 -15.10 -7.03 1.26
CA SER A 17 -16.24 -6.48 0.53
C SER A 17 -16.00 -5.01 0.15
N LEU A 18 -16.54 -4.59 -1.00
CA LEU A 18 -16.52 -3.20 -1.46
C LEU A 18 -17.20 -2.21 -0.50
N LYS A 19 -17.99 -2.70 0.47
CA LYS A 19 -18.54 -1.86 1.54
C LYS A 19 -17.45 -1.25 2.44
N HIS A 20 -16.30 -1.91 2.54
CA HIS A 20 -15.19 -1.53 3.42
C HIS A 20 -13.91 -1.18 2.64
N LEU A 21 -13.96 -1.18 1.31
CA LEU A 21 -12.78 -1.02 0.47
C LEU A 21 -13.01 0.03 -0.61
N ASP A 22 -12.09 0.99 -0.68
CA ASP A 22 -12.02 1.98 -1.75
C ASP A 22 -10.71 1.80 -2.54
N PHE A 23 -10.82 1.70 -3.87
CA PHE A 23 -9.67 1.56 -4.75
C PHE A 23 -8.92 2.88 -4.98
N LEU A 24 -9.53 4.02 -4.64
CA LEU A 24 -8.99 5.38 -4.85
C LEU A 24 -8.54 5.62 -6.30
N ASN A 25 -9.23 4.99 -7.25
CA ASN A 25 -8.94 5.01 -8.68
C ASN A 25 -7.47 4.64 -9.02
N GLU A 26 -6.90 3.67 -8.30
CA GLU A 26 -5.58 3.09 -8.57
C GLU A 26 -5.70 1.59 -8.93
N PRO A 27 -4.88 1.08 -9.86
CA PRO A 27 -4.90 -0.33 -10.26
C PRO A 27 -4.38 -1.25 -9.16
N TYR A 28 -4.61 -2.56 -9.32
CA TYR A 28 -4.03 -3.58 -8.44
C TYR A 28 -2.50 -3.61 -8.57
N ASP A 29 -1.81 -3.49 -7.44
CA ASP A 29 -0.36 -3.38 -7.40
C ASP A 29 0.29 -4.64 -6.82
N TYR A 30 0.88 -5.45 -7.70
CA TYR A 30 1.64 -6.63 -7.32
C TYR A 30 2.94 -6.30 -6.57
N SER A 31 3.46 -5.09 -6.72
CA SER A 31 4.68 -4.60 -6.07
C SER A 31 4.42 -3.84 -4.76
N SER A 32 3.15 -3.73 -4.35
CA SER A 32 2.78 -3.06 -3.10
C SER A 32 3.48 -3.70 -1.91
N ILE A 33 3.92 -2.89 -0.95
CA ILE A 33 4.52 -3.38 0.29
C ILE A 33 3.54 -4.25 1.09
N MET A 34 2.25 -4.06 0.87
CA MET A 34 1.18 -4.81 1.52
C MET A 34 0.87 -6.13 0.81
N HIS A 35 1.34 -6.34 -0.43
CA HIS A 35 1.07 -7.56 -1.17
C HIS A 35 1.82 -8.75 -0.54
N TYR A 36 1.16 -9.89 -0.38
CA TYR A 36 1.81 -11.12 0.07
C TYR A 36 2.74 -11.70 -1.00
N GLY A 37 3.80 -12.40 -0.56
CA GLY A 37 4.68 -13.12 -1.47
C GLY A 37 4.02 -14.39 -2.04
N PRO A 38 4.61 -15.00 -3.07
CA PRO A 38 4.01 -16.16 -3.74
C PRO A 38 3.87 -17.41 -2.86
N TYR A 39 4.61 -17.49 -1.74
CA TYR A 39 4.62 -18.61 -0.80
C TYR A 39 3.97 -18.29 0.56
N ALA A 40 3.27 -17.17 0.67
CA ALA A 40 2.64 -16.77 1.94
C ALA A 40 1.69 -17.86 2.44
N PHE A 41 1.76 -18.19 3.73
CA PHE A 41 0.94 -19.22 4.38
C PHE A 41 0.97 -20.59 3.69
N SER A 42 2.06 -20.92 3.01
CA SER A 42 2.21 -22.24 2.37
C SER A 42 2.45 -23.33 3.42
N GLY A 43 1.63 -24.38 3.40
CA GLY A 43 1.80 -25.56 4.27
C GLY A 43 2.71 -26.64 3.67
N ASN A 44 3.04 -26.55 2.39
CA ASN A 44 3.78 -27.58 1.66
C ASN A 44 4.96 -27.02 0.83
N GLY A 45 5.35 -25.77 1.09
CA GLY A 45 6.43 -25.07 0.38
C GLY A 45 6.11 -24.70 -1.07
N ARG A 46 4.88 -24.95 -1.55
CA ARG A 46 4.44 -24.58 -2.91
C ARG A 46 3.78 -23.22 -2.90
N ARG A 47 3.74 -22.57 -4.06
CA ARG A 47 3.11 -21.25 -4.21
C ARG A 47 1.62 -21.30 -3.85
N THR A 48 1.17 -20.33 -3.06
CA THR A 48 -0.24 -20.08 -2.72
C THR A 48 -0.85 -18.99 -3.60
N ILE A 49 -0.02 -18.04 -4.08
CA ILE A 49 -0.43 -16.93 -4.95
C ILE A 49 0.35 -17.00 -6.28
N ILE A 50 -0.35 -16.82 -7.40
CA ILE A 50 0.23 -16.72 -8.74
C ILE A 50 -0.28 -15.43 -9.39
N ALA A 51 0.65 -14.64 -9.94
CA ALA A 51 0.29 -13.47 -10.73
C ALA A 51 -0.31 -13.89 -12.08
N LEU A 52 -1.40 -13.22 -12.47
CA LEU A 52 -1.96 -13.38 -13.81
C LEU A 52 -1.26 -12.46 -14.83
N LYS A 53 -0.61 -11.40 -14.35
CA LYS A 53 0.13 -10.44 -15.19
C LYS A 53 1.56 -10.95 -15.42
N PRO A 54 2.04 -11.05 -16.67
CA PRO A 54 3.44 -11.37 -16.95
C PRO A 54 4.40 -10.40 -16.25
N GLY A 55 5.46 -10.93 -15.64
CA GLY A 55 6.49 -10.14 -14.96
C GLY A 55 6.14 -9.69 -13.54
N ALA A 56 4.95 -10.02 -13.03
CA ALA A 56 4.52 -9.69 -11.66
C ALA A 56 4.89 -10.77 -10.61
N ASP A 57 5.81 -11.68 -10.94
CA ASP A 57 6.28 -12.73 -10.03
C ASP A 57 7.08 -12.22 -8.81
N LYS A 58 7.54 -10.95 -8.86
CA LYS A 58 8.32 -10.31 -7.79
C LYS A 58 7.47 -9.72 -6.65
N MET A 59 6.23 -10.20 -6.50
CA MET A 59 5.35 -9.77 -5.42
C MET A 59 5.90 -10.16 -4.03
N GLY A 60 5.50 -9.43 -2.99
CA GLY A 60 5.94 -9.71 -1.62
C GLY A 60 7.23 -9.00 -1.19
N GLN A 61 7.67 -7.99 -1.94
CA GLN A 61 8.79 -7.14 -1.51
C GLN A 61 8.48 -6.42 -0.18
N ARG A 62 9.51 -6.17 0.62
CA ARG A 62 9.41 -5.49 1.93
C ARG A 62 10.45 -4.38 2.09
N THR A 63 10.98 -3.87 0.98
CA THR A 63 12.10 -2.92 0.97
C THR A 63 11.61 -1.47 0.96
N SER A 64 10.58 -1.16 0.17
CA SER A 64 10.10 0.21 -0.01
C SER A 64 8.62 0.25 -0.35
N LEU A 65 7.98 1.41 -0.16
CA LEU A 65 6.64 1.66 -0.69
C LEU A 65 6.69 1.68 -2.22
N SER A 66 5.66 1.15 -2.87
CA SER A 66 5.50 1.35 -4.30
C SER A 66 4.98 2.76 -4.59
N GLU A 67 5.07 3.20 -5.84
CA GLU A 67 4.46 4.47 -6.24
C GLU A 67 2.94 4.48 -6.03
N ILE A 68 2.27 3.33 -6.22
CA ILE A 68 0.83 3.19 -6.03
C ILE A 68 0.48 3.29 -4.54
N ASP A 69 1.28 2.68 -3.66
CA ASP A 69 1.10 2.79 -2.20
C ASP A 69 1.16 4.27 -1.77
N VAL A 70 2.19 5.00 -2.22
CA VAL A 70 2.36 6.43 -1.93
C VAL A 70 1.19 7.25 -2.47
N ARG A 71 0.73 6.99 -3.70
CA ARG A 71 -0.43 7.69 -4.28
C ARG A 71 -1.72 7.40 -3.51
N LYS A 72 -1.97 6.15 -3.13
CA LYS A 72 -3.14 5.77 -2.32
C LYS A 72 -3.14 6.47 -0.96
N ILE A 73 -2.01 6.47 -0.26
CA ILE A 73 -1.88 7.17 1.03
C ILE A 73 -2.14 8.67 0.84
N ASN A 74 -1.52 9.28 -0.16
CA ASN A 74 -1.71 10.72 -0.43
C ASN A 74 -3.16 11.07 -0.78
N LYS A 75 -3.86 10.23 -1.55
CA LYS A 75 -5.29 10.40 -1.85
C LYS A 75 -6.15 10.23 -0.61
N LEU A 76 -5.89 9.20 0.19
CA LEU A 76 -6.66 8.88 1.41
C LEU A 76 -6.57 10.00 2.45
N TYR A 77 -5.38 10.56 2.64
CA TYR A 77 -5.12 11.61 3.63
C TYR A 77 -5.16 13.03 3.04
N SER A 78 -5.55 13.18 1.77
CA SER A 78 -5.58 14.49 1.08
C SER A 78 -4.26 15.25 1.17
N CYS A 79 -3.13 14.54 1.09
CA CYS A 79 -1.81 15.14 1.13
C CYS A 79 -1.60 16.03 -0.09
N SER A 80 -1.51 17.34 0.10
CA SER A 80 -1.07 18.25 -0.95
C SER A 80 0.42 18.03 -1.21
N ARG A 81 0.82 17.86 -2.48
CA ARG A 81 2.24 17.94 -2.82
C ARG A 81 2.69 19.34 -2.42
N LYS A 82 3.49 19.47 -1.37
CA LYS A 82 4.30 20.68 -1.20
C LYS A 82 5.20 20.69 -2.42
N THR A 83 4.87 21.49 -3.43
CA THR A 83 5.83 21.87 -4.46
C THR A 83 6.94 22.59 -3.71
N SER A 84 8.00 21.87 -3.35
CA SER A 84 9.26 22.53 -3.04
C SER A 84 9.54 23.40 -4.27
N PRO A 85 9.58 24.73 -4.16
CA PRO A 85 9.91 25.56 -5.28
C PRO A 85 11.23 25.04 -5.85
N LYS A 86 11.27 24.83 -7.17
CA LYS A 86 12.53 24.62 -7.88
C LYS A 86 13.46 25.73 -7.42
N ILE A 87 14.66 25.36 -6.98
CA ILE A 87 15.73 26.27 -6.58
C ILE A 87 15.80 27.40 -7.59
N ILE A 88 15.34 28.59 -7.19
CA ILE A 88 15.82 29.84 -7.77
C ILE A 88 17.14 30.07 -7.04
N ASN A 89 18.21 30.21 -7.81
CA ASN A 89 19.52 30.52 -7.28
C ASN A 89 19.46 31.79 -6.41
N GLU A 90 20.28 31.77 -5.35
CA GLU A 90 20.67 32.88 -4.48
C GLU A 90 19.81 33.19 -3.23
N ILE A 91 20.29 32.64 -2.11
CA ILE A 91 20.49 33.25 -0.78
C ILE A 91 19.34 34.12 -0.23
N SER A 92 18.68 33.64 0.84
CA SER A 92 18.61 34.34 2.15
C SER A 92 17.58 33.71 3.10
N ILE A 93 18.07 33.44 4.31
CA ILE A 93 17.38 33.52 5.61
C ILE A 93 16.37 32.42 5.91
N GLY A 94 16.57 31.82 7.08
CA GLY A 94 15.94 30.59 7.50
C GLY A 94 14.49 30.79 7.95
N ASP A 95 13.71 29.76 7.69
CA ASP A 95 12.50 29.47 8.43
C ASP A 95 12.58 28.00 8.85
N ASN A 96 12.57 27.79 10.17
CA ASN A 96 12.31 26.48 10.75
C ASN A 96 10.91 26.06 10.27
N ALA A 97 10.86 25.30 9.18
CA ALA A 97 9.64 24.65 8.75
C ALA A 97 9.31 23.56 9.75
N ASP A 98 8.66 23.97 10.84
CA ASP A 98 7.89 23.15 11.73
C ASP A 98 7.09 22.14 10.89
N VAL A 99 7.50 20.88 10.97
CA VAL A 99 6.80 19.76 10.34
C VAL A 99 5.57 19.48 11.21
N THR A 100 4.64 20.43 11.25
CA THR A 100 3.28 20.14 11.66
C THR A 100 2.67 19.29 10.54
N ARG A 101 2.83 17.97 10.70
CA ARG A 101 2.09 16.97 9.92
C ARG A 101 0.61 17.35 10.09
N PRO A 102 -0.17 17.49 9.01
CA PRO A 102 -1.60 17.60 9.16
C PRO A 102 -2.07 16.33 9.86
N VAL A 103 -2.49 16.45 11.11
CA VAL A 103 -3.23 15.40 11.81
C VAL A 103 -4.60 15.42 11.16
N VAL A 104 -4.73 14.68 10.05
CA VAL A 104 -6.03 14.42 9.47
C VAL A 104 -6.74 13.53 10.47
N PRO A 105 -7.86 13.97 11.09
CA PRO A 105 -8.57 13.10 12.00
C PRO A 105 -9.02 11.87 11.20
N LEU A 106 -8.54 10.69 11.61
CA LEU A 106 -9.10 9.43 11.15
C LEU A 106 -10.60 9.52 11.44
N LYS A 107 -11.42 9.65 10.39
CA LYS A 107 -12.86 9.50 10.52
C LYS A 107 -13.10 8.01 10.76
N VAL A 108 -12.89 7.58 12.01
CA VAL A 108 -13.26 6.27 12.49
C VAL A 108 -14.78 6.25 12.48
N ARG A 109 -15.38 5.81 11.37
CA ARG A 109 -16.78 5.42 11.37
C ARG A 109 -16.86 4.16 12.22
N PHE A 110 -17.22 4.31 13.48
CA PHE A 110 -17.75 3.20 14.26
C PHE A 110 -19.03 2.74 13.56
N PHE A 111 -18.95 1.62 12.86
CA PHE A 111 -20.13 0.88 12.46
C PHE A 111 -20.53 0.01 13.66
N ARG A 112 -21.68 0.34 14.26
CA ARG A 112 -22.44 -0.58 15.09
C ARG A 112 -23.02 -1.69 14.22
#